data_AF-A0A2E6LMI1-F1
#
_entry.id   AF-A0A2E6LMI1-F1
#
_cell.length_a   1.000
_cell.length_b   1.000
_cell.length_c   1.000
_cell.angle_alpha   90.00
_cell.angle_beta   90.00
_cell.angle_gamma   90.00
#
_symmetry.space_group_name_H-M   'P 1'
#
loop_
_entity.id
_entity.type
_entity.pdbx_description
1 polymer ?
#
loop_
_entity_poly.entity_id
_entity_poly.type
_entity_poly.pdbx_seq_one_letter_code
_entity_poly.pdbx_strand_id
1 'polypeptide(L)'
;MAIAGNPTGAPEDWPMPLKDDSPFSLLLLDRFEYGDSDDGNSRLWDAQGWYGGDYNKLWVKTEGEGPTGESLEVAETQLLYNRTFSPFWGWQTGVRYDIRPGEEDVAYAVFGLQGLAPQWFESDLALFVS
;
A
#
# COMPACT_ATOMS: atom_id res chain seq x y z
N MET A 1 -15.72 48.39 -11.50
CA MET A 1 -14.42 48.43 -10.78
C MET A 1 -14.23 47.06 -10.16
N ALA A 2 -13.42 46.19 -10.77
CA ALA A 2 -13.17 44.83 -10.28
C ALA A 2 -11.87 44.85 -9.48
N ILE A 3 -11.92 44.48 -8.19
CA ILE A 3 -10.72 44.30 -7.38
C ILE A 3 -10.17 42.92 -7.77
N ALA A 4 -9.18 42.91 -8.67
CA ALA A 4 -8.31 41.77 -8.87
C ALA A 4 -7.38 41.70 -7.66
N GLY A 5 -7.75 40.89 -6.68
CA GLY A 5 -6.91 40.56 -5.54
C GLY A 5 -6.96 39.05 -5.33
N ASN A 6 -5.81 38.46 -5.03
CA ASN A 6 -5.69 37.10 -4.52
C ASN A 6 -6.78 36.87 -3.45
N PRO A 7 -7.67 35.86 -3.59
CA PRO A 7 -8.84 35.68 -2.72
C PRO A 7 -8.48 35.45 -1.24
N THR A 8 -7.21 35.22 -0.95
CA THR A 8 -6.67 34.99 0.40
C THR A 8 -6.21 36.28 1.12
N GLY A 9 -6.05 37.41 0.40
CA GLY A 9 -5.50 38.65 0.97
C GLY A 9 -3.99 38.60 1.28
N ALA A 10 -3.31 37.52 0.89
CA ALA A 10 -1.86 37.38 1.06
C ALA A 10 -1.09 38.23 0.02
N PRO A 11 0.02 38.88 0.41
CA PRO A 11 0.94 39.53 -0.53
C PRO A 11 1.42 38.54 -1.61
N GLU A 12 1.51 39.00 -2.86
CA GLU A 12 1.93 38.15 -4.00
C GLU A 12 3.39 37.67 -3.90
N ASP A 13 4.22 38.39 -3.13
CA ASP A 13 5.64 38.13 -2.94
C ASP A 13 5.93 37.15 -1.79
N TRP A 14 4.90 36.66 -1.09
CA TRP A 14 5.09 35.65 -0.07
C TRP A 14 5.52 34.31 -0.69
N PRO A 15 6.63 33.70 -0.23
CA PRO A 15 6.93 32.33 -0.59
C PRO A 15 5.78 31.44 -0.09
N MET A 16 5.39 30.44 -0.90
CA MET A 16 4.33 29.51 -0.50
C MET A 16 4.66 28.93 0.89
N PRO A 17 3.81 29.18 1.92
CA PRO A 17 4.16 28.90 3.31
C PRO A 17 4.18 27.40 3.63
N LEU A 18 3.55 26.57 2.79
CA LEU A 18 3.50 25.13 2.90
C LEU A 18 4.25 24.51 1.71
N LYS A 19 5.26 23.69 2.03
CA LYS A 19 6.05 22.94 1.05
C LYS A 19 5.31 21.63 0.75
N ASP A 20 4.50 21.63 -0.30
CA ASP A 20 3.50 20.60 -0.61
C ASP A 20 4.07 19.33 -1.30
N ASP A 21 5.36 19.32 -1.63
CA ASP A 21 5.98 18.24 -2.43
C ASP A 21 6.88 17.29 -1.62
N SER A 22 6.75 17.28 -0.29
CA SER A 22 7.60 16.41 0.54
C SER A 22 7.11 14.95 0.46
N PRO A 23 7.99 13.96 0.22
CA PRO A 23 7.58 12.57 0.29
C PRO A 23 7.40 12.14 1.75
N PHE A 24 6.37 11.35 1.99
CA PHE A 24 6.07 10.70 3.25
C PHE A 24 6.21 9.18 3.09
N SER A 25 6.26 8.49 4.22
CA SER A 25 6.26 7.04 4.26
C SER A 25 5.40 6.52 5.39
N LEU A 26 4.76 5.39 5.15
CA LEU A 26 4.06 4.60 6.16
C LEU A 26 4.56 3.17 6.09
N LEU A 27 4.67 2.53 7.25
CA LEU A 27 4.82 1.09 7.38
C LEU A 27 3.77 0.62 8.40
N LEU A 28 3.06 -0.44 8.04
CA LEU A 28 2.06 -1.11 8.86
C LEU A 28 2.40 -2.60 8.89
N LEU A 29 2.38 -3.16 10.10
CA LEU A 29 2.50 -4.58 10.35
C LEU A 29 1.22 -5.00 11.04
N ASP A 30 0.28 -5.53 10.26
CA ASP A 30 -1.07 -5.88 10.71
C ASP A 30 -1.04 -7.15 11.57
N ARG A 31 -0.23 -8.12 11.16
CA ARG A 31 -0.07 -9.38 11.87
C ARG A 31 1.37 -9.86 11.81
N PHE A 32 1.86 -10.35 12.94
CA PHE A 32 3.11 -11.10 13.02
C PHE A 32 3.00 -12.13 14.13
N GLU A 33 3.03 -13.40 13.75
CA GLU A 33 2.97 -14.52 14.68
C GLU A 33 4.17 -15.45 14.44
N TYR A 34 4.71 -15.95 15.54
CA TYR A 34 5.79 -16.91 15.56
C TYR A 34 5.57 -17.87 16.71
N GLY A 35 5.43 -19.15 16.39
CA GLY A 35 5.17 -20.24 17.31
C GLY A 35 6.13 -21.40 17.06
N ASP A 36 6.62 -21.95 18.16
CA ASP A 36 7.42 -23.18 18.23
C ASP A 36 6.87 -23.95 19.44
N SER A 37 6.08 -25.00 19.20
CA SER A 37 5.35 -25.72 20.25
C SER A 37 5.23 -27.21 19.94
N ASP A 38 5.00 -28.02 20.97
CA ASP A 38 4.81 -29.49 20.82
C ASP A 38 3.62 -29.85 19.90
N ASP A 39 2.63 -28.95 19.80
CA ASP A 39 1.43 -29.11 18.95
C ASP A 39 1.63 -28.56 17.52
N GLY A 40 2.79 -27.97 17.22
CA GLY A 40 3.14 -27.48 15.90
C GLY A 40 3.92 -26.16 15.90
N ASN A 41 4.58 -25.92 14.77
CA ASN A 41 5.41 -24.77 14.49
C ASN A 41 4.71 -23.91 13.45
N SER A 42 4.60 -22.60 13.68
CA SER A 42 3.94 -21.69 12.74
C SER A 42 4.59 -20.31 12.70
N ARG A 43 4.61 -19.73 11.51
CA ARG A 43 4.96 -18.35 11.26
C ARG A 43 3.92 -17.74 10.33
N LEU A 44 3.59 -16.49 10.58
CA LEU A 44 2.59 -15.75 9.82
C LEU A 44 2.94 -14.27 9.87
N TRP A 45 2.87 -13.59 8.73
CA TRP A 45 3.00 -12.15 8.69
C TRP A 45 2.04 -11.54 7.67
N ASP A 46 1.61 -10.31 7.97
CA ASP A 46 0.90 -9.43 7.05
C ASP A 46 1.42 -8.01 7.29
N ALA A 47 2.06 -7.44 6.26
CA ALA A 47 2.69 -6.14 6.31
C ALA A 47 2.48 -5.37 5.01
N GLN A 48 2.31 -4.06 5.16
CA GLN A 48 2.24 -3.15 4.03
C GLN A 48 2.92 -1.82 4.32
N GLY A 49 3.35 -1.15 3.27
CA GLY A 49 3.91 0.19 3.40
C GLY A 49 3.86 0.94 2.09
N TRP A 50 4.01 2.25 2.21
CA TRP A 50 4.12 3.11 1.04
C TRP A 50 5.13 4.23 1.23
N TYR A 51 5.63 4.73 0.11
CA TYR A 51 6.51 5.88 0.02
C TYR A 51 6.05 6.79 -1.12
N GLY A 52 5.89 8.08 -0.85
CA GLY A 52 5.51 9.06 -1.87
C GLY A 52 4.82 10.29 -1.33
N GLY A 53 4.30 11.13 -2.23
CA GLY A 53 3.59 12.34 -1.88
C GLY A 53 2.07 12.13 -1.82
N ASP A 54 1.34 13.23 -1.88
CA ASP A 54 -0.12 13.22 -1.76
C ASP A 54 -0.80 12.47 -2.90
N TYR A 55 -0.32 12.62 -4.14
CA TYR A 55 -0.95 12.03 -5.32
C TYR A 55 -0.33 10.72 -5.81
N ASN A 56 0.98 10.53 -5.62
CA ASN A 56 1.72 9.41 -6.19
C ASN A 56 2.46 8.68 -5.07
N LYS A 57 2.19 7.39 -4.93
CA LYS A 57 2.80 6.54 -3.89
C LYS A 57 3.26 5.22 -4.50
N LEU A 58 4.42 4.74 -4.09
CA LEU A 58 4.83 3.35 -4.30
C LEU A 58 4.42 2.55 -3.07
N TRP A 59 3.77 1.42 -3.27
CA TRP A 59 3.29 0.53 -2.23
C TRP A 59 4.02 -0.81 -2.33
N VAL A 60 4.35 -1.38 -1.19
CA VAL A 60 4.77 -2.77 -1.04
C VAL A 60 3.79 -3.41 -0.06
N LYS A 61 3.27 -4.58 -0.44
CA LYS A 61 2.42 -5.41 0.42
C LYS A 61 2.99 -6.82 0.44
N THR A 62 2.99 -7.47 1.58
CA THR A 62 3.45 -8.85 1.70
C THR A 62 2.70 -9.58 2.79
N GLU A 63 2.24 -10.77 2.45
CA GLU A 63 1.66 -11.73 3.36
C GLU A 63 2.38 -13.06 3.18
N GLY A 64 2.50 -13.84 4.25
CA GLY A 64 2.99 -15.20 4.13
C GLY A 64 2.80 -16.01 5.38
N GLU A 65 2.74 -17.32 5.19
CA GLU A 65 2.49 -18.29 6.24
C GLU A 65 3.25 -19.61 6.01
N GLY A 66 3.43 -20.36 7.09
CA GLY A 66 3.90 -21.74 7.04
C GLY A 66 4.59 -22.17 8.33
N PRO A 67 5.20 -23.36 8.36
CA PRO A 67 5.89 -23.87 9.53
C PRO A 67 7.18 -23.11 9.86
N THR A 68 7.44 -22.96 11.15
CA THR A 68 8.70 -22.39 11.65
C THR A 68 9.86 -23.35 11.43
N GLY A 69 10.93 -22.87 10.77
CA GLY A 69 12.15 -23.65 10.51
C GLY A 69 12.15 -24.45 9.21
N GLU A 70 11.04 -24.45 8.48
CA GLU A 70 10.86 -25.17 7.21
C GLU A 70 10.61 -24.20 6.04
N SER A 71 10.22 -24.71 4.87
CA SER A 71 9.79 -23.87 3.74
C SER A 71 8.48 -23.15 4.05
N LEU A 72 8.17 -22.09 3.30
CA LEU A 72 6.87 -21.43 3.38
C LEU A 72 5.78 -22.37 2.82
N GLU A 73 4.54 -22.15 3.22
CA GLU A 73 3.40 -22.80 2.58
C GLU A 73 2.84 -21.92 1.48
N VAL A 74 2.68 -20.63 1.78
CA VAL A 74 2.32 -19.59 0.82
C VAL A 74 3.04 -18.31 1.21
N ALA A 75 3.53 -17.58 0.21
CA ALA A 75 3.88 -16.17 0.41
C ALA A 75 3.53 -15.36 -0.83
N GLU A 76 3.05 -14.15 -0.58
CA GLU A 76 2.65 -13.19 -1.58
C GLU A 76 3.44 -11.90 -1.38
N THR A 77 3.84 -11.29 -2.48
CA THR A 77 4.37 -9.91 -2.46
C THR A 77 3.82 -9.12 -3.62
N GLN A 78 3.32 -7.91 -3.33
CA GLN A 78 2.88 -6.95 -4.33
C GLN A 78 3.76 -5.70 -4.31
N LEU A 79 4.12 -5.22 -5.50
CA LEU A 79 4.72 -3.91 -5.72
C LEU A 79 3.80 -3.10 -6.61
N LEU A 80 3.23 -2.02 -6.07
CA LEU A 80 2.16 -1.27 -6.71
C LEU A 80 2.51 0.22 -6.81
N TYR A 81 2.15 0.84 -7.92
CA TYR A 81 2.04 2.27 -8.05
C TYR A 81 0.60 2.70 -7.74
N ASN A 82 0.44 3.69 -6.86
CA ASN A 82 -0.84 4.29 -6.51
C ASN A 82 -0.92 5.73 -7.00
N ARG A 83 -2.02 6.06 -7.70
CA ARG A 83 -2.40 7.43 -8.08
C ARG A 83 -3.70 7.81 -7.40
N THR A 84 -3.65 8.73 -6.44
CA THR A 84 -4.83 9.29 -5.79
C THR A 84 -5.63 10.16 -6.77
N PHE A 85 -6.93 9.91 -6.90
CA PHE A 85 -7.82 10.64 -7.82
C PHE A 85 -8.96 11.37 -7.10
N SER A 86 -9.18 11.06 -5.83
CA SER A 86 -10.18 11.68 -4.94
C SER A 86 -9.65 11.63 -3.51
N PRO A 87 -10.10 12.51 -2.59
CA PRO A 87 -9.75 12.39 -1.18
C PRO A 87 -9.95 10.95 -0.68
N PHE A 88 -8.92 10.38 -0.07
CA PHE A 88 -8.88 9.02 0.47
C PHE A 88 -8.93 7.86 -0.54
N TRP A 89 -8.98 8.11 -1.85
CA TRP A 89 -9.12 7.06 -2.87
C TRP A 89 -8.06 7.16 -3.97
N GLY A 90 -7.45 6.02 -4.30
CA GLY A 90 -6.46 5.93 -5.37
C GLY A 90 -6.54 4.64 -6.17
N TRP A 91 -6.20 4.73 -7.46
CA TRP A 91 -6.00 3.57 -8.33
C TRP A 91 -4.65 2.94 -8.03
N GLN A 92 -4.60 1.60 -8.03
CA GLN A 92 -3.36 0.83 -7.93
C GLN A 92 -3.12 0.02 -9.20
N THR A 93 -1.86 -0.04 -9.62
CA THR A 93 -1.41 -0.98 -10.64
C THR A 93 0.00 -1.42 -10.37
N GLY A 94 0.35 -2.64 -10.77
CA GLY A 94 1.69 -3.15 -10.54
C GLY A 94 1.78 -4.63 -10.75
N VAL A 95 2.62 -5.27 -9.94
CA VAL A 95 2.89 -6.71 -10.04
C VAL A 95 2.67 -7.37 -8.69
N ARG A 96 2.20 -8.60 -8.75
CA ARG A 96 2.08 -9.53 -7.63
C ARG A 96 2.87 -10.79 -7.95
N TYR A 97 3.55 -11.34 -6.96
CA TYR A 97 4.28 -12.59 -7.07
C TYR A 97 3.89 -13.52 -5.94
N ASP A 98 3.42 -14.72 -6.31
CA ASP A 98 2.97 -15.75 -5.38
C ASP A 98 4.00 -16.88 -5.39
N ILE A 99 4.64 -17.08 -4.23
CA ILE A 99 5.54 -18.19 -3.94
C ILE A 99 4.70 -19.35 -3.43
N ARG A 100 4.73 -20.49 -4.13
CA ARG A 100 3.86 -21.64 -3.85
C ARG A 100 4.66 -22.93 -3.80
N PRO A 101 5.30 -23.27 -2.67
CA PRO A 101 6.14 -24.46 -2.58
C PRO A 101 5.38 -25.75 -2.89
N GLY A 102 5.91 -26.53 -3.83
CA GLY A 102 5.25 -27.73 -4.36
C GLY A 102 4.47 -27.49 -5.66
N GLU A 103 4.25 -26.23 -6.05
CA GLU A 103 3.69 -25.82 -7.34
C GLU A 103 4.66 -24.86 -8.07
N GLU A 104 4.26 -24.37 -9.24
CA GLU A 104 4.98 -23.31 -9.94
C GLU A 104 4.63 -21.95 -9.31
N ASP A 105 5.64 -21.10 -9.08
CA ASP A 105 5.40 -19.71 -8.69
C ASP A 105 4.67 -18.94 -9.81
N VAL A 106 3.85 -17.94 -9.45
CA VAL A 106 3.07 -17.18 -10.44
C VAL A 106 3.25 -15.68 -10.25
N ALA A 107 3.45 -14.98 -11.36
CA ALA A 107 3.44 -13.54 -11.42
C ALA A 107 2.14 -13.05 -12.05
N TYR A 108 1.53 -12.03 -11.46
CA TYR A 108 0.31 -11.39 -11.96
C TYR A 108 0.55 -9.90 -12.23
N ALA A 109 -0.08 -9.39 -13.29
CA ALA A 109 -0.37 -7.97 -13.40
C ALA A 109 -1.54 -7.60 -12.50
N VAL A 110 -1.45 -6.46 -11.84
CA VAL A 110 -2.45 -5.97 -10.88
C VAL A 110 -3.11 -4.70 -11.40
N PHE A 111 -4.44 -4.64 -11.29
CA PHE A 111 -5.22 -3.40 -11.36
C PHE A 111 -6.20 -3.36 -10.19
N GLY A 112 -6.14 -2.31 -9.37
CA GLY A 112 -6.90 -2.23 -8.14
C GLY A 112 -7.33 -0.82 -7.76
N LEU A 113 -8.09 -0.75 -6.68
CA LEU A 113 -8.63 0.45 -6.07
C LEU A 113 -8.43 0.34 -4.56
N GLN A 114 -7.78 1.34 -3.96
CA GLN A 114 -7.56 1.40 -2.52
C GLN A 114 -8.10 2.70 -1.95
N GLY A 115 -8.75 2.64 -0.79
CA GLY A 115 -9.16 3.83 -0.07
C GLY A 115 -9.89 3.60 1.24
N LEU A 116 -10.33 4.69 1.86
CA LEU A 116 -11.18 4.67 3.05
C LEU A 116 -12.63 4.95 2.65
N ALA A 117 -13.51 3.99 2.87
CA ALA A 117 -14.95 4.15 2.69
C ALA A 117 -15.59 4.86 3.90
N PRO A 118 -16.83 5.40 3.75
CA PRO A 118 -17.55 6.02 4.86
C PRO A 118 -17.58 5.10 6.09
N GLN A 119 -17.51 5.69 7.29
CA GLN A 119 -17.33 4.97 8.57
C GLN A 119 -15.92 4.40 8.80
N TRP A 120 -14.90 4.87 8.05
CA TRP A 120 -13.49 4.51 8.24
C TRP A 120 -13.16 3.05 7.92
N PHE A 121 -13.89 2.45 6.98
CA PHE A 121 -13.53 1.13 6.49
C PHE A 121 -12.38 1.23 5.50
N GLU A 122 -11.25 0.59 5.83
CA GLU A 122 -10.16 0.36 4.90
C GLU A 122 -10.62 -0.62 3.81
N SER A 123 -10.53 -0.19 2.57
CA SER A 123 -11.03 -0.91 1.40
C SER A 123 -9.91 -1.12 0.40
N ASP A 124 -9.78 -2.37 -0.03
CA ASP A 124 -8.85 -2.80 -1.05
C ASP A 124 -9.56 -3.77 -2.01
N LEU A 125 -9.50 -3.47 -3.30
CA LEU A 125 -10.05 -4.31 -4.36
C LEU A 125 -9.01 -4.44 -5.46
N ALA A 126 -8.69 -5.66 -5.87
CA ALA A 126 -7.72 -5.94 -6.93
C ALA A 126 -8.23 -6.99 -7.93
N LEU A 127 -7.87 -6.78 -9.19
CA LEU A 127 -8.00 -7.74 -10.28
C LEU A 127 -6.59 -8.20 -10.68
N PHE A 128 -6.45 -9.52 -10.88
CA PHE A 128 -5.18 -10.16 -11.23
C PHE A 128 -5.27 -10.84 -12.59
N VAL A 129 -4.21 -10.72 -13.39
CA VAL A 129 -4.09 -11.35 -14.72
C VAL A 129 -2.70 -11.97 -14.85
N SER A 130 -2.62 -13.25 -15.26
CA SER A 130 -1.38 -14.00 -15.53
C SER A 130 -1.41 -14.71 -16.88
#